data_AF-A0A347AI31-F1
#
_entry.id   AF-A0A347AI31-F1
#
_cell.length_a   1.000
_cell.length_b   1.000
_cell.length_c   1.000
_cell.angle_alpha   90.00
_cell.angle_beta   90.00
_cell.angle_gamma   90.00
#
_symmetry.space_group_name_H-M   'P 1'
#
loop_
_entity.id
_entity.type
_entity.pdbx_description
1 polymer ?
#
loop_
_entity_poly.entity_id
_entity_poly.type
_entity_poly.pdbx_seq_one_letter_code
_entity_poly.pdbx_strand_id
1 'polypeptide(L)'
;MKITDSHIKKCIEEKIIIDKKMREHRWKFERFIVPLNDKHPFEADESVKVISHKDYQKIEKTFLELRKNNQNLQQQIEILNQENLTLHEKVDDLKRFLEEQEEVIKHLHANSNNDNSSKKGWFKL
;
A
#
# COMPACT_ATOMS: atom_id res chain seq x y z
N MET A 1 0.43 19.91 -8.85
CA MET A 1 1.61 19.01 -8.91
C MET A 1 2.80 19.78 -8.36
N LYS A 2 3.41 19.32 -7.26
CA LYS A 2 4.66 19.92 -6.78
C LYS A 2 5.78 19.42 -7.71
N ILE A 3 6.32 20.33 -8.52
CA ILE A 3 7.50 20.08 -9.35
C ILE A 3 8.68 20.07 -8.38
N THR A 4 9.24 18.89 -8.10
CA THR A 4 10.51 18.78 -7.38
C THR A 4 11.63 19.10 -8.36
N ASP A 5 12.05 20.35 -8.38
CA ASP A 5 13.22 20.82 -9.14
C ASP A 5 14.49 20.21 -8.53
N SER A 6 14.88 19.06 -9.04
CA SER A 6 16.17 18.44 -8.69
C SER A 6 17.27 19.18 -9.45
N HIS A 7 18.03 20.03 -8.74
CA HIS A 7 19.09 20.86 -9.34
C HIS A 7 20.31 20.01 -9.71
N ILE A 8 20.33 19.36 -10.87
CA ILE A 8 21.48 18.53 -11.28
C ILE A 8 22.66 19.43 -11.69
N LYS A 9 23.78 19.36 -10.95
CA LYS A 9 25.01 20.06 -11.33
C LYS A 9 25.86 19.15 -12.22
N LYS A 10 26.08 19.57 -13.46
CA LYS A 10 26.99 18.92 -14.41
C LYS A 10 28.42 19.40 -14.15
N CYS A 11 29.31 18.47 -13.82
CA CYS A 11 30.74 18.72 -13.64
C CYS A 11 31.52 17.88 -14.66
N ILE A 12 32.69 18.37 -15.08
CA ILE A 12 33.63 17.61 -15.91
C ILE A 12 34.80 17.24 -15.03
N GLU A 13 35.06 15.95 -14.87
CA GLU A 13 36.18 15.43 -14.09
C GLU A 13 37.19 14.77 -15.02
N GLU A 14 38.48 14.99 -14.77
CA GLU A 14 39.58 14.47 -15.56
C GLU A 14 40.39 13.49 -14.72
N LYS A 15 40.48 12.24 -15.19
CA LYS A 15 41.36 11.23 -14.60
C LYS A 15 42.59 11.08 -15.47
N ILE A 16 43.75 11.29 -14.87
CA ILE A 16 45.05 11.11 -15.50
C ILE A 16 45.67 9.84 -14.92
N ILE A 17 46.04 8.89 -15.79
CA ILE A 17 46.79 7.70 -15.40
C ILE A 17 48.06 7.66 -16.24
N ILE A 18 49.19 7.41 -15.60
CA ILE A 18 50.48 7.24 -16.25
C ILE A 18 50.75 5.74 -16.38
N ASP A 19 51.02 5.27 -17.60
CA ASP A 19 51.34 3.87 -17.84
C ASP A 19 52.79 3.51 -17.43
N LYS A 20 53.13 2.22 -17.47
CA LYS A 20 54.50 1.74 -17.18
C LYS A 20 55.56 2.22 -18.19
N LYS A 21 55.14 2.84 -19.31
CA LYS A 21 56.00 3.44 -20.35
C LYS A 21 56.01 4.97 -20.26
N MET A 22 55.58 5.55 -19.14
CA MET A 22 55.53 7.00 -18.90
C MET A 22 54.62 7.77 -19.86
N ARG A 23 53.58 7.12 -20.42
CA ARG A 23 52.59 7.78 -21.27
C ARG A 23 51.40 8.21 -20.43
N GLU A 24 51.01 9.46 -20.59
CA GLU A 24 49.80 10.00 -19.98
C GLU A 24 48.56 9.57 -20.75
N HIS A 25 47.62 8.97 -20.04
CA HIS A 25 46.28 8.74 -20.53
C HIS A 25 45.29 9.60 -19.75
N ARG A 26 44.53 10.42 -20.48
CA ARG A 26 43.54 11.33 -19.92
C ARG A 26 42.15 10.88 -20.32
N TRP A 27 41.29 10.67 -19.33
CA TRP A 27 39.87 10.42 -19.53
C TRP A 27 39.08 11.56 -18.92
N LYS A 28 38.32 12.25 -19.75
CA LYS A 28 37.32 13.22 -19.32
C LYS A 28 35.99 12.51 -19.26
N PHE A 29 35.31 12.61 -18.13
CA PHE A 29 33.97 12.07 -17.98
C PHE A 29 33.05 13.09 -17.31
N GLU A 30 31.78 13.01 -17.69
CA GLU A 30 30.74 13.85 -17.12
C GLU A 30 30.30 13.25 -15.79
N ARG A 31 30.32 14.08 -14.75
CA ARG A 31 29.84 13.75 -13.42
C ARG A 31 28.58 14.55 -13.15
N PHE A 32 27.51 13.86 -12.80
CA PHE A 32 26.23 14.46 -12.43
C PHE A 32 26.06 14.35 -10.92
N ILE A 33 25.83 15.48 -10.27
CA ILE A 33 25.66 15.57 -8.82
C ILE A 33 24.21 15.97 -8.56
N VAL A 34 23.49 15.14 -7.80
CA VAL A 34 22.11 15.42 -7.35
C VAL A 34 22.18 15.98 -5.92
N PRO A 35 21.93 17.27 -5.71
CA PRO A 35 21.86 17.85 -4.38
C PRO A 35 20.55 17.44 -3.70
N LEU A 36 20.64 16.90 -2.49
CA LEU A 36 19.48 16.44 -1.72
C LEU A 36 18.81 17.57 -0.91
N ASN A 37 19.40 18.77 -0.86
CA ASN A 37 18.86 19.96 -0.17
C ASN A 37 19.24 21.28 -0.87
N ASP A 38 18.34 22.27 -0.80
CA ASP A 38 18.50 23.60 -1.43
C ASP A 38 19.56 24.50 -0.76
N LYS A 39 19.96 24.21 0.48
CA LYS A 39 20.78 25.13 1.28
C LYS A 39 22.29 24.90 1.21
N HIS A 40 22.79 23.68 1.09
CA HIS A 40 24.21 23.37 0.83
C HIS A 40 24.31 21.92 0.39
N PRO A 41 24.98 21.59 -0.74
CA PRO A 41 24.85 20.25 -1.28
C PRO A 41 25.71 19.19 -0.58
N PHE A 42 26.82 19.53 0.10
CA PHE A 42 27.64 18.60 0.91
C PHE A 42 28.48 19.35 1.96
N GLU A 43 28.64 18.77 3.16
CA GLU A 43 29.74 19.14 4.08
C GLU A 43 31.05 18.44 3.66
N ALA A 44 32.21 18.95 4.09
CA ALA A 44 33.53 18.49 3.62
C ALA A 44 33.83 16.99 3.87
N ASP A 45 33.04 16.34 4.72
CA ASP A 45 33.20 14.93 5.12
C ASP A 45 32.07 14.01 4.61
N GLU A 46 31.13 14.54 3.81
CA GLU A 46 29.98 13.76 3.35
C GLU A 46 30.34 12.93 2.09
N SER A 47 30.33 11.60 2.22
CA SER A 47 30.71 10.70 1.14
C SER A 47 29.69 10.74 -0.01
N VAL A 48 30.02 11.43 -1.10
CA VAL A 48 29.18 11.47 -2.30
C VAL A 48 29.40 10.23 -3.16
N LYS A 49 28.42 9.32 -3.16
CA LYS A 49 28.46 8.13 -4.02
C LYS A 49 28.02 8.50 -5.44
N VAL A 50 28.98 8.52 -6.37
CA VAL A 50 28.71 8.77 -7.79
C VAL A 50 28.16 7.49 -8.42
N ILE A 51 26.94 7.55 -8.95
CA ILE A 51 26.31 6.45 -9.68
C ILE A 51 26.44 6.67 -11.18
N SER A 52 26.57 5.58 -11.95
CA SER A 52 26.61 5.69 -13.41
C SER A 52 25.23 6.07 -13.96
N HIS A 53 25.18 6.72 -15.13
CA HIS A 53 23.91 7.04 -15.78
C HIS A 53 23.06 5.79 -16.07
N LYS A 54 23.70 4.67 -16.39
CA LYS A 54 23.01 3.38 -16.60
C LYS A 54 22.35 2.87 -15.32
N ASP A 55 23.01 3.04 -14.17
CA ASP A 55 22.45 2.62 -12.88
C ASP A 55 21.33 3.56 -12.44
N TYR A 56 21.47 4.87 -12.71
CA TYR A 56 20.39 5.83 -12.49
C TYR A 56 19.13 5.46 -13.29
N GLN A 57 19.26 5.15 -14.59
CA GLN A 57 18.12 4.72 -15.41
C GLN A 57 17.46 3.44 -14.89
N LYS A 58 18.25 2.48 -14.37
CA LYS A 58 17.70 1.27 -13.73
C LYS A 58 16.91 1.61 -12.47
N ILE A 59 17.47 2.47 -11.61
CA ILE A 59 16.81 2.92 -10.38
C ILE A 59 15.50 3.63 -10.72
N GLU A 60 15.51 4.52 -11.70
CA GLU A 60 14.32 5.25 -12.17
C GLU A 60 13.23 4.28 -12.65
N LYS A 61 13.60 3.29 -13.48
CA LYS A 61 12.67 2.28 -13.96
C LYS A 61 12.08 1.46 -12.79
N THR A 62 12.92 1.03 -11.85
CA THR A 62 12.47 0.31 -10.65
C THR A 62 11.53 1.16 -9.81
N PHE A 63 11.80 2.46 -9.66
CA PHE A 63 10.92 3.38 -8.94
C PHE A 63 9.55 3.53 -9.62
N LEU A 64 9.52 3.61 -10.94
CA LEU A 64 8.28 3.69 -11.71
C LEU A 64 7.45 2.41 -11.59
N GLU A 65 8.08 1.23 -11.67
CA GLU A 65 7.43 -0.06 -11.45
C GLU A 65 6.88 -0.17 -10.03
N LEU A 66 7.66 0.21 -9.04
CA LEU A 66 7.26 0.17 -7.63
C LEU A 66 6.09 1.13 -7.34
N ARG A 67 6.10 2.32 -7.95
CA ARG A 67 4.99 3.27 -7.88
C ARG A 67 3.72 2.70 -8.49
N LYS A 68 3.81 2.07 -9.66
CA LYS A 68 2.66 1.43 -10.33
C LYS A 68 2.11 0.29 -9.48
N ASN A 69 2.98 -0.54 -8.91
CA ASN A 69 2.58 -1.65 -8.04
C ASN A 69 1.89 -1.13 -6.78
N ASN A 70 2.41 -0.08 -6.14
CA ASN A 70 1.77 0.54 -4.98
C ASN A 70 0.37 1.09 -5.31
N GLN A 71 0.20 1.73 -6.48
CA GLN A 71 -1.12 2.21 -6.90
C GLN A 71 -2.11 1.05 -7.12
N ASN A 72 -1.67 -0.04 -7.74
CA ASN A 72 -2.50 -1.23 -7.94
C ASN A 72 -2.88 -1.89 -6.60
N LEU A 73 -1.93 -2.02 -5.67
CA LEU A 73 -2.20 -2.56 -4.34
C LEU A 73 -3.19 -1.68 -3.55
N GLN A 74 -3.08 -0.35 -3.66
CA GLN A 74 -4.05 0.56 -3.04
C GLN A 74 -5.46 0.36 -3.60
N GLN A 75 -5.60 0.19 -4.91
CA GLN A 75 -6.89 -0.10 -5.54
C GLN A 75 -7.47 -1.44 -5.09
N GLN A 76 -6.64 -2.48 -4.99
CA GLN A 76 -7.08 -3.80 -4.49
C GLN A 76 -7.55 -3.73 -3.04
N ILE A 77 -6.84 -2.98 -2.18
CA ILE A 77 -7.25 -2.76 -0.79
C ILE A 77 -8.61 -2.04 -0.75
N GLU A 78 -8.82 -1.05 -1.60
CA GLU A 78 -10.09 -0.31 -1.66
C GLU A 78 -11.26 -1.23 -2.06
N ILE A 79 -11.06 -2.06 -3.08
CA ILE A 79 -12.06 -3.07 -3.51
C ILE A 79 -12.37 -4.04 -2.38
N LEU A 80 -11.34 -4.62 -1.74
CA LEU A 80 -11.52 -5.57 -0.64
C LEU A 80 -12.23 -4.95 0.56
N ASN A 81 -11.97 -3.67 0.86
CA ASN A 81 -12.68 -2.96 1.92
C ASN A 81 -14.17 -2.78 1.59
N GLN A 82 -14.51 -2.46 0.34
CA GLN A 82 -15.90 -2.35 -0.11
C GLN A 82 -16.63 -3.70 -0.05
N GLU A 83 -15.96 -4.78 -0.46
CA GLU A 83 -16.50 -6.14 -0.36
C GLU A 83 -16.73 -6.55 1.10
N ASN A 84 -15.77 -6.28 1.99
CA ASN A 84 -15.93 -6.54 3.42
C ASN A 84 -17.08 -5.76 4.05
N LEU A 85 -17.25 -4.48 3.69
CA LEU A 85 -18.39 -3.67 4.15
C LEU A 85 -19.71 -4.31 3.73
N THR A 86 -19.83 -4.68 2.45
CA THR A 86 -21.03 -5.35 1.92
C THR A 86 -21.30 -6.68 2.61
N LEU A 87 -20.26 -7.46 2.91
CA LEU A 87 -20.39 -8.72 3.63
C LEU A 87 -20.84 -8.50 5.09
N HIS A 88 -20.31 -7.48 5.75
CA HIS A 88 -20.74 -7.12 7.11
C HIS A 88 -22.22 -6.76 7.15
N GLU A 89 -22.70 -5.93 6.22
CA GLU A 89 -24.12 -5.58 6.11
C GLU A 89 -25.00 -6.82 5.94
N LYS A 90 -24.62 -7.73 5.04
CA LYS A 90 -25.36 -9.00 4.83
C LYS A 90 -25.39 -9.88 6.08
N VAL A 91 -24.29 -9.94 6.82
CA VAL A 91 -24.24 -10.70 8.08
C VAL A 91 -25.19 -10.09 9.12
N ASP A 92 -25.26 -8.76 9.20
CA ASP A 92 -26.16 -8.09 10.13
C ASP A 92 -27.63 -8.25 9.73
N ASP A 93 -27.95 -8.24 8.43
CA ASP A 93 -29.29 -8.59 7.92
C ASP A 93 -29.70 -10.02 8.29
N LEU A 94 -28.80 -10.98 8.11
CA LEU A 94 -29.06 -12.38 8.47
C LEU A 94 -29.26 -12.57 9.97
N LYS A 95 -28.52 -11.85 10.81
CA LYS A 95 -28.72 -11.86 12.26
C LYS A 95 -30.09 -11.33 12.65
N ARG A 96 -30.50 -10.18 12.09
CA ARG A 96 -31.85 -9.63 12.32
C ARG A 96 -32.94 -10.63 11.92
N PHE A 97 -32.80 -11.23 10.75
CA PHE A 97 -33.75 -12.24 10.28
C PHE A 97 -33.81 -13.44 11.23
N LEU A 98 -32.66 -13.91 11.73
CA LEU A 98 -32.62 -15.01 12.69
C LEU A 98 -33.33 -14.65 14.01
N GLU A 99 -33.08 -13.45 14.55
CA GLU A 99 -33.75 -12.94 15.76
C GLU A 99 -35.27 -12.89 15.56
N GLU A 100 -35.75 -12.43 14.41
CA GLU A 100 -37.18 -12.43 14.07
C GLU A 100 -37.77 -13.85 14.04
N GLN A 101 -37.07 -14.81 13.44
CA GLN A 101 -37.51 -16.21 13.41
C GLN A 101 -37.56 -16.82 14.82
N GLU A 102 -36.58 -16.53 15.67
CA GLU A 102 -36.56 -16.99 17.06
C GLU A 102 -37.73 -16.43 17.86
N GLU A 103 -38.08 -15.16 17.70
CA GLU A 103 -39.26 -14.56 18.34
C GLU A 103 -40.57 -15.20 17.85
N VAL A 104 -40.71 -15.45 16.55
CA VAL A 104 -41.88 -16.16 15.99
C VAL A 104 -42.01 -17.56 16.60
N ILE A 105 -40.91 -18.31 16.71
CA ILE A 105 -40.90 -19.65 17.32
C ILE A 105 -41.30 -19.58 18.80
N LYS A 106 -40.79 -18.61 19.56
CA LYS A 106 -41.17 -18.40 20.97
C LYS A 106 -42.68 -18.15 21.10
N HIS A 107 -43.26 -17.29 20.26
CA HIS A 107 -44.70 -17.04 20.25
C HIS A 107 -45.52 -18.28 19.91
N LEU A 108 -45.09 -19.07 18.91
CA LEU A 108 -45.76 -20.33 18.55
C LEU A 108 -45.74 -21.35 19.70
N HIS A 109 -44.59 -21.49 20.38
CA HIS A 109 -44.46 -22.36 21.55
C HIS A 109 -45.34 -21.91 22.72
N ALA A 110 -45.41 -20.60 22.99
CA ALA A 110 -46.25 -20.05 24.05
C ALA A 110 -47.74 -20.34 23.79
N ASN A 111 -48.20 -20.16 22.55
CA ASN A 111 -49.59 -20.43 22.16
C ASN A 111 -49.95 -21.92 22.25
N SER A 112 -49.05 -22.82 21.80
CA SER A 112 -49.25 -24.27 21.89
C SER A 112 -49.38 -24.77 23.33
N ASN A 113 -48.59 -24.21 24.26
CA ASN A 113 -48.68 -24.55 25.68
C ASN A 113 -49.98 -24.07 26.34
N ASN A 114 -50.50 -22.91 25.92
CA ASN A 114 -51.78 -22.39 26.42
C ASN A 114 -52.97 -23.28 26.00
N ASP A 115 -53.00 -23.74 24.76
CA ASP A 115 -54.07 -24.63 24.24
C ASP A 115 -54.09 -26.00 24.94
N ASN A 116 -52.93 -26.54 25.33
CA ASN A 116 -52.83 -27.79 26.07
C ASN A 116 -53.25 -27.68 27.54
N SER A 117 -53.16 -26.49 28.14
CA SER A 117 -53.68 -26.23 29.50
C SER A 117 -55.21 -26.18 29.53
N SER A 118 -55.82 -25.62 28.49
CA SER A 118 -57.27 -25.46 28.36
C SER A 118 -57.99 -26.80 28.12
N LYS A 119 -57.36 -27.74 27.39
CA LYS A 119 -57.91 -29.09 27.13
C LYS A 119 -57.83 -30.05 28.32
N LYS A 120 -56.90 -29.86 29.26
CA LYS A 120 -56.77 -30.71 30.47
C LYS A 120 -57.82 -30.42 31.55
N GLY A 121 -58.60 -29.34 31.42
CA GLY A 121 -59.66 -28.97 32.37
C GLY A 121 -61.01 -29.69 32.15
N TRP A 122 -61.21 -30.39 31.02
CA TRP A 122 -62.53 -30.93 30.63
C TRP A 122 -62.69 -32.44 30.88
N PHE A 123 -61.62 -33.15 31.24
CA PHE A 123 -61.66 -34.57 31.62
C PHE A 123 -61.58 -34.73 33.14
N LYS A 124 -62.58 -34.23 33.86
CA LYS A 124 -62.90 -34.61 35.24
C LYS A 124 -64.41 -34.72 35.38
N LEU A 125 -64.97 -35.84 34.96
CA LEU A 125 -66.27 -36.37 35.37
C LEU A 125 -66.13 -37.89 35.48
#